data_AF-A0A956UGX8-F1
#
_entry.id   AF-A0A956UGX8-F1
#
_cell.length_a   1.000
_cell.length_b   1.000
_cell.length_c   1.000
_cell.angle_alpha   90.00
_cell.angle_beta   90.00
_cell.angle_gamma   90.00
#
_symmetry.space_group_name_H-M   'P 1'
#
loop_
_entity.id
_entity.type
_entity.pdbx_description
1 polymer ?
#
loop_
_entity_poly.entity_id
_entity_poly.type
_entity_poly.pdbx_seq_one_letter_code
_entity_poly.pdbx_strand_id
1 'polypeptide(L)'
;FMIQKSFLWNGVPLANQPGESFYICIKGPSFPSGTSAGACKVVSTTDTAPIILLWEDLIPGNYMVGEFQGQGFNTTPVDNDPAWEVTISPTQYDLNPGENPGNAHVLVDNEYQLAGLVVTKVVDWGEQVEDNTQTFTICIEGPSYTLPADAAEACQDADSNGGALTWTNLIPGDYTVTENDPGAEWGVSGDDVTVDAPAGGQGKHTITNTILEGDLNVVKTIAWNGAPGDASQTFEICIQGPTYPNGNETGACQDVNPGNTTAQWKDLEIGAYTVTENFPDGDSAEWTTTVDGVSGTTGSATVATGTPARVEIVNTLRRGRVIVHKLYDFPGGTPDSSWQPVVTVNGDSAKPNGLHDWDPVDVPANQPIDVTELLPDGWTNVDITFEGQCGQQTPESVIDNLINQALSLVGLDVGV
;
A
#
# COMPACT_ATOMS: atom_id res chain seq x y z
N PHE A 1 -21.77 -67.03 9.83
CA PHE A 1 -22.00 -65.69 10.41
C PHE A 1 -21.49 -64.65 9.43
N MET A 2 -22.36 -63.75 8.98
CA MET A 2 -22.05 -62.73 7.97
C MET A 2 -21.97 -61.36 8.63
N ILE A 3 -20.88 -60.65 8.37
CA ILE A 3 -20.74 -59.22 8.70
C ILE A 3 -20.62 -58.46 7.39
N GLN A 4 -21.47 -57.48 7.20
CA GLN A 4 -21.36 -56.53 6.10
C GLN A 4 -20.74 -55.24 6.63
N LYS A 5 -19.67 -54.81 5.97
CA LYS A 5 -18.90 -53.62 6.31
C LYS A 5 -19.13 -52.53 5.26
N SER A 6 -19.35 -51.31 5.72
CA SER A 6 -19.39 -50.11 4.89
C SER A 6 -18.46 -49.03 5.46
N PHE A 7 -17.88 -48.25 4.57
CA PHE A 7 -17.24 -46.97 4.88
C PHE A 7 -18.09 -45.88 4.23
N LEU A 8 -18.50 -44.87 5.00
CA LEU A 8 -19.45 -43.84 4.58
C LEU A 8 -18.81 -42.45 4.66
N TRP A 9 -19.19 -41.60 3.71
CA TRP A 9 -18.92 -40.17 3.64
C TRP A 9 -20.24 -39.45 3.39
N ASN A 10 -20.71 -38.65 4.36
CA ASN A 10 -22.01 -37.99 4.30
C ASN A 10 -23.15 -38.98 3.96
N GLY A 11 -23.14 -40.16 4.58
CA GLY A 11 -24.08 -41.25 4.31
C GLY A 11 -23.92 -41.99 2.96
N VAL A 12 -22.89 -41.70 2.16
CA VAL A 12 -22.61 -42.37 0.87
C VAL A 12 -21.36 -43.26 0.97
N PRO A 13 -21.32 -44.47 0.38
CA PRO A 13 -20.12 -45.30 0.39
C PRO A 13 -18.87 -44.58 -0.14
N LEU A 14 -17.83 -44.53 0.70
CA LEU A 14 -16.54 -43.90 0.40
C LEU A 14 -15.88 -44.54 -0.82
N ALA A 15 -15.41 -43.71 -1.75
CA ALA A 15 -14.46 -44.10 -2.79
C ALA A 15 -13.20 -43.23 -2.63
N ASN A 16 -12.04 -43.87 -2.47
CA ASN A 16 -10.70 -43.26 -2.47
C ASN A 16 -10.33 -42.39 -1.24
N GLN A 17 -10.17 -43.02 -0.08
CA GLN A 17 -9.29 -42.51 1.00
C GLN A 17 -7.93 -43.22 0.91
N PRO A 18 -6.84 -42.67 1.48
CA PRO A 18 -5.60 -43.42 1.69
C PRO A 18 -5.89 -44.72 2.45
N GLY A 19 -5.17 -45.79 2.10
CA GLY A 19 -5.47 -47.19 2.46
C GLY A 19 -5.35 -47.54 3.95
N GLU A 20 -6.20 -46.96 4.79
CA GLU A 20 -6.37 -47.36 6.18
C GLU A 20 -6.96 -48.76 6.26
N SER A 21 -6.51 -49.52 7.26
CA SER A 21 -6.88 -50.92 7.47
C SER A 21 -7.45 -51.10 8.87
N PHE A 22 -8.60 -51.76 8.97
CA PHE A 22 -9.31 -52.02 10.20
C PHE A 22 -9.45 -53.53 10.42
N TYR A 23 -9.56 -53.94 11.68
CA TYR A 23 -9.76 -55.32 12.07
C TYR A 23 -11.19 -55.53 12.57
N ILE A 24 -11.99 -56.29 11.82
CA ILE A 24 -13.30 -56.78 12.28
C ILE A 24 -13.08 -58.10 13.01
N CYS A 25 -13.39 -58.12 14.30
CA CYS A 25 -13.17 -59.27 15.17
C CYS A 25 -14.47 -59.79 15.77
N ILE A 26 -14.55 -61.11 15.95
CA ILE A 26 -15.64 -61.76 16.68
C ILE A 26 -15.13 -62.46 17.94
N LYS A 27 -15.94 -62.42 19.01
CA LYS A 27 -15.68 -63.13 20.28
C LYS A 27 -16.90 -63.95 20.68
N GLY A 28 -16.71 -65.23 20.95
CA GLY A 28 -17.80 -66.16 21.26
C GLY A 28 -17.30 -67.59 21.47
N PRO A 29 -18.18 -68.60 21.52
CA PRO A 29 -17.83 -69.99 21.80
C PRO A 29 -16.68 -70.58 20.97
N SER A 30 -16.61 -70.27 19.66
CA SER A 30 -15.48 -70.67 18.80
C SER A 30 -14.18 -69.90 19.05
N PHE A 31 -14.29 -68.67 19.57
CA PHE A 31 -13.17 -67.76 19.81
C PHE A 31 -13.30 -67.10 21.18
N PRO A 32 -13.10 -67.83 22.29
CA PRO A 32 -13.42 -67.32 23.63
C PRO A 32 -12.58 -66.10 24.04
N SER A 33 -11.35 -65.99 23.53
CA SER A 33 -10.45 -64.85 23.77
C SER A 33 -10.63 -63.70 22.77
N GLY A 34 -11.26 -63.92 21.61
CA GLY A 34 -11.37 -62.93 20.54
C GLY A 34 -10.02 -62.52 19.90
N THR A 35 -8.94 -63.25 20.19
CA THR A 35 -7.56 -62.96 19.74
C THR A 35 -6.91 -64.13 19.02
N SER A 36 -7.63 -65.25 18.88
CA SER A 36 -7.16 -66.45 18.18
C SER A 36 -6.99 -66.19 16.68
N ALA A 37 -6.09 -66.92 16.02
CA ALA A 37 -6.00 -66.91 14.57
C ALA A 37 -7.38 -67.24 13.94
N GLY A 38 -7.83 -66.40 12.99
CA GLY A 38 -9.14 -66.52 12.35
C GLY A 38 -10.29 -65.82 13.08
N ALA A 39 -10.10 -65.30 14.29
CA ALA A 39 -11.12 -64.51 15.00
C ALA A 39 -11.33 -63.11 14.41
N CYS A 40 -10.33 -62.58 13.69
CA CYS A 40 -10.35 -61.26 13.07
C CYS A 40 -10.09 -61.35 11.57
N LYS A 41 -10.67 -60.43 10.81
CA LYS A 41 -10.41 -60.20 9.39
C LYS A 41 -10.05 -58.74 9.16
N VAL A 42 -9.09 -58.51 8.27
CA VAL A 42 -8.70 -57.16 7.85
C VAL A 42 -9.64 -56.70 6.76
N VAL A 43 -10.06 -55.45 6.85
CA VAL A 43 -10.74 -54.71 5.79
C VAL A 43 -10.02 -53.40 5.57
N SER A 44 -10.02 -52.88 4.36
CA SER A 44 -9.41 -51.60 4.03
C SER A 44 -10.41 -50.64 3.40
N THR A 45 -10.15 -49.33 3.50
CA THR A 45 -10.94 -48.29 2.80
C THR A 45 -10.88 -48.43 1.27
N THR A 46 -9.93 -49.23 0.75
CA THR A 46 -9.77 -49.51 -0.68
C THR A 46 -10.48 -50.79 -1.14
N ASP A 47 -11.10 -51.55 -0.24
CA ASP A 47 -11.82 -52.78 -0.60
C ASP A 47 -13.11 -52.44 -1.37
N THR A 48 -13.43 -53.22 -2.42
CA THR A 48 -14.63 -52.95 -3.23
C THR A 48 -15.91 -53.28 -2.48
N ALA A 49 -16.79 -52.29 -2.33
CA ALA A 49 -18.10 -52.46 -1.68
C ALA A 49 -19.09 -53.30 -2.52
N PRO A 50 -19.99 -54.08 -1.88
CA PRO A 50 -20.13 -54.27 -0.44
C PRO A 50 -19.05 -55.21 0.12
N ILE A 51 -18.44 -54.83 1.25
CA ILE A 51 -17.44 -55.66 1.90
C ILE A 51 -18.18 -56.70 2.75
N ILE A 52 -18.11 -57.98 2.36
CA ILE A 52 -18.80 -59.08 3.04
C ILE A 52 -17.76 -60.00 3.68
N LEU A 53 -17.87 -60.19 4.99
CA LEU A 53 -17.01 -61.03 5.79
C LEU A 53 -17.78 -62.25 6.30
N LEU A 54 -17.30 -63.45 5.96
CA LEU A 54 -17.94 -64.71 6.33
C LEU A 54 -17.12 -65.54 7.33
N TRP A 55 -17.66 -65.80 8.52
CA TRP A 55 -17.14 -66.82 9.42
C TRP A 55 -17.96 -68.10 9.30
N GLU A 56 -17.27 -69.19 8.99
CA GLU A 56 -17.83 -70.52 8.77
C GLU A 56 -17.46 -71.45 9.93
N ASP A 57 -18.15 -72.59 10.03
CA ASP A 57 -17.89 -73.65 11.02
C ASP A 57 -17.88 -73.19 12.49
N LEU A 58 -18.72 -72.20 12.83
CA LEU A 58 -18.85 -71.69 14.19
C LEU A 58 -19.68 -72.61 15.10
N ILE A 59 -19.29 -72.68 16.37
CA ILE A 59 -20.05 -73.36 17.42
C ILE A 59 -21.26 -72.49 17.76
N PRO A 60 -22.49 -73.05 17.83
CA PRO A 60 -23.68 -72.28 18.20
C PRO A 60 -23.53 -71.55 19.54
N GLY A 61 -24.17 -70.39 19.63
CA GLY A 61 -24.19 -69.54 20.83
C GLY A 61 -23.91 -68.09 20.50
N ASN A 62 -23.65 -67.33 21.56
CA ASN A 62 -23.60 -65.89 21.51
C ASN A 62 -22.24 -65.34 21.04
N TYR A 63 -22.24 -64.46 20.04
CA TYR A 63 -21.06 -63.79 19.53
C TYR A 63 -21.18 -62.27 19.66
N MET A 64 -20.10 -61.64 20.13
CA MET A 64 -19.89 -60.19 20.09
C MET A 64 -19.06 -59.82 18.87
N VAL A 65 -19.36 -58.66 18.29
CA VAL A 65 -18.62 -58.07 17.16
C VAL A 65 -17.94 -56.78 17.64
N GLY A 66 -16.71 -56.54 17.18
CA GLY A 66 -16.03 -55.28 17.40
C GLY A 66 -15.09 -54.93 16.24
N GLU A 67 -14.80 -53.65 16.09
CA GLU A 67 -13.82 -53.13 15.13
C GLU A 67 -12.65 -52.45 15.86
N PHE A 68 -11.44 -52.71 15.38
CA PHE A 68 -10.20 -52.32 16.05
C PHE A 68 -9.13 -51.79 15.08
N GLN A 69 -8.29 -50.86 15.56
CA GLN A 69 -7.11 -50.36 14.83
C GLN A 69 -5.93 -51.36 14.83
N GLY A 70 -6.06 -52.50 15.51
CA GLY A 70 -5.05 -53.57 15.53
C GLY A 70 -5.67 -54.95 15.81
N GLN A 71 -4.91 -56.03 15.67
CA GLN A 71 -5.44 -57.40 15.77
C GLN A 71 -6.02 -57.73 17.16
N GLY A 72 -7.34 -57.95 17.22
CA GLY A 72 -8.04 -58.54 18.37
C GLY A 72 -8.57 -57.55 19.40
N PHE A 73 -9.45 -58.03 20.28
CA PHE A 73 -10.19 -57.23 21.29
C PHE A 73 -9.34 -56.55 22.38
N ASN A 74 -8.01 -56.71 22.35
CA ASN A 74 -7.08 -56.11 23.30
C ASN A 74 -6.40 -54.84 22.75
N THR A 75 -6.70 -54.47 21.51
CA THR A 75 -6.21 -53.25 20.88
C THR A 75 -7.26 -52.14 21.02
N THR A 76 -6.90 -50.91 20.67
CA THR A 76 -7.79 -49.76 20.73
C THR A 76 -9.01 -49.99 19.80
N PRO A 77 -10.25 -50.04 20.34
CA PRO A 77 -11.45 -49.97 19.52
C PRO A 77 -11.42 -48.72 18.63
N VAL A 78 -11.95 -48.82 17.41
CA VAL A 78 -12.03 -47.68 16.47
C VAL A 78 -12.91 -46.54 17.02
N ASP A 79 -13.84 -46.83 17.93
CA ASP A 79 -14.64 -45.83 18.68
C ASP A 79 -13.79 -44.83 19.51
N ASN A 80 -12.48 -45.07 19.67
CA ASN A 80 -11.56 -44.13 20.30
C ASN A 80 -10.77 -43.27 19.29
N ASP A 81 -10.97 -43.46 17.99
CA ASP A 81 -10.39 -42.64 16.93
C ASP A 81 -11.36 -41.48 16.61
N PRO A 82 -10.97 -40.21 16.85
CA PRO A 82 -11.88 -39.08 16.65
C PRO A 82 -12.29 -38.91 15.18
N ALA A 83 -11.55 -39.47 14.21
CA ALA A 83 -11.85 -39.33 12.78
C ALA A 83 -13.02 -40.22 12.32
N TRP A 84 -13.43 -41.22 13.10
CA TRP A 84 -14.40 -42.22 12.69
C TRP A 84 -15.50 -42.42 13.73
N GLU A 85 -16.76 -42.34 13.30
CA GLU A 85 -17.90 -42.82 14.10
C GLU A 85 -18.27 -44.24 13.65
N VAL A 86 -18.29 -45.20 14.57
CA VAL A 86 -18.55 -46.62 14.27
C VAL A 86 -19.91 -47.06 14.81
N THR A 87 -20.77 -47.54 13.91
CA THR A 87 -22.05 -48.14 14.27
C THR A 87 -22.03 -49.64 14.00
N ILE A 88 -22.31 -50.45 15.03
CA ILE A 88 -22.44 -51.92 14.92
C ILE A 88 -23.87 -52.33 15.25
N SER A 89 -24.55 -53.02 14.34
CA SER A 89 -25.95 -53.43 14.53
C SER A 89 -26.24 -54.84 14.00
N PRO A 90 -26.67 -55.80 14.85
CA PRO A 90 -26.64 -55.75 16.31
C PRO A 90 -25.20 -55.93 16.86
N THR A 91 -24.90 -55.37 18.05
CA THR A 91 -23.59 -55.53 18.73
C THR A 91 -23.33 -56.95 19.23
N GLN A 92 -24.40 -57.75 19.32
CA GLN A 92 -24.39 -59.12 19.79
C GLN A 92 -25.37 -59.95 18.97
N TYR A 93 -24.96 -61.14 18.56
CA TYR A 93 -25.79 -62.05 17.76
C TYR A 93 -25.77 -63.46 18.35
N ASP A 94 -26.94 -64.09 18.47
CA ASP A 94 -27.08 -65.48 18.93
C ASP A 94 -27.19 -66.42 17.73
N LEU A 95 -26.16 -67.24 17.50
CA LEU A 95 -26.12 -68.19 16.39
C LEU A 95 -26.79 -69.52 16.79
N ASN A 96 -27.89 -69.86 16.12
CA ASN A 96 -28.58 -71.13 16.36
C ASN A 96 -28.06 -72.27 15.47
N PRO A 97 -28.16 -73.54 15.91
CA PRO A 97 -27.75 -74.69 15.10
C PRO A 97 -28.49 -74.76 13.76
N GLY A 98 -27.75 -74.87 12.66
CA GLY A 98 -28.32 -75.04 11.32
C GLY A 98 -28.84 -73.76 10.65
N GLU A 99 -28.57 -72.58 11.23
CA GLU A 99 -28.89 -71.30 10.58
C GLU A 99 -28.11 -71.11 9.28
N ASN A 100 -28.81 -70.67 8.23
CA ASN A 100 -28.20 -70.31 6.96
C ASN A 100 -27.35 -69.03 7.17
N PRO A 101 -26.07 -68.99 6.74
CA PRO A 101 -25.20 -67.82 6.94
C PRO A 101 -25.75 -66.47 6.46
N GLY A 102 -26.72 -66.45 5.55
CA GLY A 102 -27.41 -65.21 5.11
C GLY A 102 -28.41 -64.60 6.11
N ASN A 103 -28.79 -65.31 7.18
CA ASN A 103 -29.74 -64.82 8.19
C ASN A 103 -29.05 -64.23 9.44
N ALA A 104 -27.76 -64.51 9.61
CA ALA A 104 -26.95 -63.95 10.68
C ALA A 104 -26.16 -62.76 10.14
N HIS A 105 -26.81 -61.60 10.13
CA HIS A 105 -26.35 -60.37 9.49
C HIS A 105 -26.05 -59.31 10.56
N VAL A 106 -24.79 -58.89 10.65
CA VAL A 106 -24.35 -57.72 11.42
C VAL A 106 -23.85 -56.68 10.44
N LEU A 107 -24.31 -55.45 10.61
CA LEU A 107 -23.80 -54.27 9.94
C LEU A 107 -22.72 -53.63 10.80
N VAL A 108 -21.59 -53.30 10.18
CA VAL A 108 -20.56 -52.44 10.75
C VAL A 108 -20.37 -51.28 9.78
N ASP A 109 -20.72 -50.08 10.19
CA ASP A 109 -20.62 -48.87 9.36
C ASP A 109 -19.66 -47.90 10.04
N ASN A 110 -18.68 -47.39 9.28
CA ASN A 110 -17.86 -46.28 9.72
C ASN A 110 -18.24 -45.04 8.94
N GLU A 111 -18.58 -43.98 9.65
CA GLU A 111 -18.81 -42.66 9.06
C GLU A 111 -17.63 -41.75 9.39
N TYR A 112 -17.06 -41.14 8.35
CA TYR A 112 -15.92 -40.25 8.49
C TYR A 112 -16.36 -38.91 9.09
N GLN A 113 -15.77 -38.51 10.22
CA GLN A 113 -16.07 -37.25 10.90
C GLN A 113 -15.29 -36.10 10.24
N LEU A 114 -15.93 -35.43 9.28
CA LEU A 114 -15.33 -34.31 8.57
C LEU A 114 -15.05 -33.13 9.51
N ALA A 115 -14.02 -32.37 9.18
CA ALA A 115 -13.70 -31.11 9.82
C ALA A 115 -14.20 -29.92 8.99
N GLY A 116 -14.20 -28.76 9.63
CA GLY A 116 -14.29 -27.47 8.97
C GLY A 116 -13.19 -26.52 9.45
N LEU A 117 -12.97 -25.46 8.70
CA LEU A 117 -12.09 -24.36 9.09
C LEU A 117 -12.78 -23.04 8.76
N VAL A 118 -12.80 -22.12 9.72
CA VAL A 118 -13.24 -20.73 9.49
C VAL A 118 -12.06 -19.81 9.72
N VAL A 119 -11.74 -19.02 8.70
CA VAL A 119 -10.80 -17.91 8.82
C VAL A 119 -11.61 -16.63 8.76
N THR A 120 -11.52 -15.83 9.82
CA THR A 120 -12.10 -14.48 9.84
C THR A 120 -11.08 -13.51 9.29
N LYS A 121 -11.40 -12.87 8.17
CA LYS A 121 -10.66 -11.75 7.63
C LYS A 121 -11.12 -10.45 8.28
N VAL A 122 -10.17 -9.71 8.82
CA VAL A 122 -10.38 -8.35 9.34
C VAL A 122 -9.57 -7.39 8.48
N VAL A 123 -10.18 -6.30 8.05
CA VAL A 123 -9.53 -5.23 7.29
C VAL A 123 -9.68 -3.94 8.09
N ASP A 124 -8.55 -3.34 8.44
CA ASP A 124 -8.45 -2.07 9.15
C ASP A 124 -7.89 -1.02 8.19
N TRP A 125 -8.78 -0.14 7.73
CA TRP A 125 -8.47 0.96 6.80
C TRP A 125 -7.90 2.20 7.49
N GLY A 126 -7.68 2.18 8.81
CA GLY A 126 -7.18 3.35 9.52
C GLY A 126 -8.09 4.57 9.30
N GLU A 127 -7.49 5.69 8.88
CA GLU A 127 -8.23 6.91 8.50
C GLU A 127 -8.48 7.02 6.98
N GLN A 128 -8.04 6.02 6.19
CA GLN A 128 -8.27 5.99 4.75
C GLN A 128 -9.72 5.67 4.40
N VAL A 129 -10.14 6.14 3.22
CA VAL A 129 -11.42 5.76 2.64
C VAL A 129 -11.29 4.34 2.07
N GLU A 130 -12.19 3.45 2.47
CA GLU A 130 -12.26 2.08 1.96
C GLU A 130 -12.33 2.03 0.43
N ASP A 131 -11.37 1.32 -0.19
CA ASP A 131 -11.45 0.93 -1.59
C ASP A 131 -12.29 -0.35 -1.73
N ASN A 132 -13.53 -0.17 -2.20
CA ASN A 132 -14.49 -1.27 -2.39
C ASN A 132 -14.11 -2.24 -3.54
N THR A 133 -13.02 -1.98 -4.26
CA THR A 133 -12.47 -2.88 -5.27
C THR A 133 -11.34 -3.76 -4.75
N GLN A 134 -10.83 -3.47 -3.55
CA GLN A 134 -9.81 -4.28 -2.89
C GLN A 134 -10.37 -5.66 -2.51
N THR A 135 -9.58 -6.69 -2.77
CA THR A 135 -9.87 -8.08 -2.38
C THR A 135 -8.66 -8.70 -1.70
N PHE A 136 -8.89 -9.63 -0.77
CA PHE A 136 -7.84 -10.34 -0.06
C PHE A 136 -8.03 -11.85 -0.23
N THR A 137 -7.05 -12.52 -0.84
CA THR A 137 -7.12 -13.96 -1.09
C THR A 137 -6.47 -14.73 0.06
N ILE A 138 -7.26 -15.54 0.75
CA ILE A 138 -6.81 -16.42 1.82
C ILE A 138 -6.80 -17.85 1.30
N CYS A 139 -5.69 -18.55 1.51
CA CYS A 139 -5.48 -19.93 1.10
C CYS A 139 -5.26 -20.82 2.32
N ILE A 140 -5.61 -22.10 2.18
CA ILE A 140 -5.27 -23.13 3.17
C ILE A 140 -4.51 -24.27 2.49
N GLU A 141 -3.51 -24.83 3.17
CA GLU A 141 -2.79 -26.02 2.74
C GLU A 141 -2.93 -27.09 3.82
N GLY A 142 -3.26 -28.33 3.43
CA GLY A 142 -3.44 -29.40 4.40
C GLY A 142 -3.94 -30.71 3.80
N PRO A 143 -4.35 -31.67 4.64
CA PRO A 143 -4.70 -33.03 4.23
C PRO A 143 -5.75 -33.14 3.12
N SER A 144 -6.67 -32.18 3.00
CA SER A 144 -7.66 -32.13 1.92
C SER A 144 -7.13 -31.69 0.56
N TYR A 145 -5.97 -31.05 0.49
CA TYR A 145 -5.46 -30.40 -0.73
C TYR A 145 -4.05 -30.90 -1.06
N THR A 146 -3.92 -32.19 -1.35
CA THR A 146 -2.61 -32.85 -1.56
C THR A 146 -2.15 -32.86 -3.02
N LEU A 147 -3.02 -32.51 -3.96
CA LEU A 147 -2.69 -32.44 -5.39
C LEU A 147 -2.61 -30.98 -5.86
N PRO A 148 -1.70 -30.64 -6.79
CA PRO A 148 -1.61 -29.29 -7.34
C PRO A 148 -2.90 -28.79 -8.03
N ALA A 149 -3.75 -29.71 -8.49
CA ALA A 149 -5.04 -29.37 -9.09
C ALA A 149 -6.05 -28.81 -8.07
N ASP A 150 -5.89 -29.15 -6.80
CA ASP A 150 -6.81 -28.79 -5.71
C ASP A 150 -6.51 -27.39 -5.14
N ALA A 151 -5.34 -26.82 -5.48
CA ALA A 151 -4.87 -25.53 -4.95
C ALA A 151 -5.83 -24.37 -5.27
N ALA A 152 -6.53 -24.42 -6.41
CA ALA A 152 -7.52 -23.40 -6.75
C ALA A 152 -8.78 -23.44 -5.87
N GLU A 153 -9.15 -24.61 -5.35
CA GLU A 153 -10.30 -24.79 -4.45
C GLU A 153 -9.93 -24.51 -2.98
N ALA A 154 -8.62 -24.42 -2.70
CA ALA A 154 -8.10 -24.17 -1.37
C ALA A 154 -8.09 -22.67 -0.99
N CYS A 155 -8.24 -21.78 -1.97
CA CYS A 155 -8.24 -20.34 -1.78
C CYS A 155 -9.65 -19.75 -1.88
N GLN A 156 -9.94 -18.74 -1.05
CA GLN A 156 -11.17 -17.95 -1.08
C GLN A 156 -10.83 -16.47 -0.95
N ASP A 157 -11.62 -15.61 -1.61
CA ASP A 157 -11.46 -14.16 -1.54
C ASP A 157 -12.42 -13.56 -0.51
N ALA A 158 -11.90 -12.67 0.32
CA ALA A 158 -12.68 -11.70 1.09
C ALA A 158 -12.68 -10.36 0.35
N ASP A 159 -13.77 -9.60 0.51
CA ASP A 159 -13.87 -8.24 -0.04
C ASP A 159 -13.18 -7.22 0.87
N SER A 160 -13.29 -5.94 0.52
CA SER A 160 -12.67 -4.80 1.23
C SER A 160 -13.07 -4.66 2.71
N ASN A 161 -14.20 -5.24 3.12
CA ASN A 161 -14.66 -5.23 4.51
C ASN A 161 -14.27 -6.51 5.28
N GLY A 162 -13.67 -7.49 4.59
CA GLY A 162 -13.26 -8.77 5.16
C GLY A 162 -14.43 -9.76 5.27
N GLY A 163 -14.54 -10.43 6.42
CA GLY A 163 -15.61 -11.40 6.68
C GLY A 163 -15.12 -12.83 6.94
N ALA A 164 -16.07 -13.75 7.12
CA ALA A 164 -15.77 -15.14 7.45
C ALA A 164 -15.68 -16.01 6.18
N LEU A 165 -14.51 -16.59 5.94
CA LEU A 165 -14.26 -17.58 4.91
C LEU A 165 -14.37 -18.97 5.52
N THR A 166 -15.13 -19.86 4.89
CA THR A 166 -15.46 -21.17 5.47
C THR A 166 -15.08 -22.29 4.50
N TRP A 167 -14.25 -23.21 4.98
CA TRP A 167 -13.96 -24.48 4.34
C TRP A 167 -14.67 -25.59 5.10
N THR A 168 -15.33 -26.48 4.37
CA THR A 168 -16.13 -27.58 4.91
C THR A 168 -15.74 -28.88 4.26
N ASN A 169 -16.17 -30.00 4.85
CA ASN A 169 -15.84 -31.34 4.36
C ASN A 169 -14.32 -31.58 4.30
N LEU A 170 -13.58 -30.98 5.23
CA LEU A 170 -12.14 -31.16 5.32
C LEU A 170 -11.81 -32.51 5.95
N ILE A 171 -10.70 -33.10 5.51
CA ILE A 171 -10.03 -34.18 6.23
C ILE A 171 -9.50 -33.57 7.53
N PRO A 172 -9.82 -34.12 8.71
CA PRO A 172 -9.30 -33.60 9.97
C PRO A 172 -7.78 -33.57 10.02
N GLY A 173 -7.24 -32.55 10.68
CA GLY A 173 -5.80 -32.37 10.86
C GLY A 173 -5.38 -30.91 10.75
N ASP A 174 -4.06 -30.72 10.66
CA ASP A 174 -3.43 -29.41 10.61
C ASP A 174 -3.52 -28.79 9.21
N TYR A 175 -3.98 -27.53 9.15
CA TYR A 175 -3.99 -26.71 7.94
C TYR A 175 -3.14 -25.46 8.14
N THR A 176 -2.21 -25.21 7.23
CA THR A 176 -1.52 -23.92 7.17
C THR A 176 -2.43 -22.91 6.49
N VAL A 177 -2.69 -21.78 7.15
CA VAL A 177 -3.47 -20.67 6.61
C VAL A 177 -2.51 -19.59 6.15
N THR A 178 -2.64 -19.17 4.90
CA THR A 178 -1.84 -18.10 4.30
C THR A 178 -2.72 -17.05 3.63
N GLU A 179 -2.19 -15.85 3.49
CA GLU A 179 -2.73 -14.78 2.66
C GLU A 179 -1.77 -14.50 1.50
N ASN A 180 -2.32 -14.38 0.29
CA ASN A 180 -1.53 -13.87 -0.83
C ASN A 180 -1.14 -12.42 -0.58
N ASP A 181 0.11 -12.07 -0.89
CA ASP A 181 0.66 -10.73 -0.68
C ASP A 181 -0.33 -9.63 -1.12
N PRO A 182 -0.92 -8.90 -0.17
CA PRO A 182 -1.95 -7.91 -0.46
C PRO A 182 -1.36 -6.59 -0.98
N GLY A 183 -0.03 -6.43 -0.97
CA GLY A 183 0.65 -5.19 -1.29
C GLY A 183 1.48 -4.66 -0.12
N ALA A 184 2.50 -3.86 -0.44
CA ALA A 184 3.43 -3.30 0.55
C ALA A 184 2.77 -2.28 1.49
N GLU A 185 1.63 -1.74 1.10
CA GLU A 185 0.78 -0.82 1.85
C GLU A 185 0.02 -1.50 2.99
N TRP A 186 0.04 -2.82 3.09
CA TRP A 186 -0.66 -3.56 4.15
C TRP A 186 0.31 -4.19 5.14
N GLY A 187 0.06 -3.98 6.43
CA GLY A 187 0.56 -4.82 7.50
C GLY A 187 -0.32 -6.05 7.66
N VAL A 188 0.25 -7.25 7.59
CA VAL A 188 -0.48 -8.52 7.73
C VAL A 188 -0.13 -9.18 9.06
N SER A 189 -1.14 -9.66 9.79
CA SER A 189 -0.96 -10.45 11.01
C SER A 189 -1.85 -11.69 11.01
N GLY A 190 -1.34 -12.77 11.61
CA GLY A 190 -1.99 -14.08 11.58
C GLY A 190 -1.72 -14.90 10.31
N ASP A 191 -0.87 -14.42 9.40
CA ASP A 191 -0.43 -15.15 8.20
C ASP A 191 0.60 -16.25 8.51
N ASP A 192 0.67 -17.26 7.63
CA ASP A 192 1.55 -18.45 7.71
C ASP A 192 1.46 -19.20 9.05
N VAL A 193 0.22 -19.47 9.49
CA VAL A 193 -0.06 -20.16 10.77
C VAL A 193 -0.74 -21.50 10.53
N THR A 194 -0.28 -22.52 11.24
CA THR A 194 -0.95 -23.83 11.29
C THR A 194 -2.11 -23.83 12.28
N VAL A 195 -3.28 -24.29 11.83
CA VAL A 195 -4.54 -24.36 12.56
C VAL A 195 -5.06 -25.79 12.51
N ASP A 196 -5.35 -26.36 13.68
CA ASP A 196 -5.99 -27.68 13.78
C ASP A 196 -7.47 -27.58 13.37
N ALA A 197 -7.88 -28.41 12.41
CA ALA A 197 -9.26 -28.63 12.04
C ALA A 197 -9.70 -29.99 12.61
N PRO A 198 -10.34 -30.02 13.79
CA PRO A 198 -10.63 -31.25 14.51
C PRO A 198 -11.78 -32.02 13.85
N ALA A 199 -11.73 -33.34 13.98
CA ALA A 199 -12.79 -34.23 13.48
C ALA A 199 -14.14 -33.92 14.13
N GLY A 200 -15.19 -33.81 13.30
CA GLY A 200 -16.54 -33.44 13.73
C GLY A 200 -16.66 -32.00 14.24
N GLY A 201 -15.60 -31.19 14.11
CA GLY A 201 -15.50 -29.84 14.64
C GLY A 201 -15.03 -28.82 13.62
N GLN A 202 -14.75 -27.61 14.11
CA GLN A 202 -14.34 -26.49 13.28
C GLN A 202 -13.15 -25.75 13.88
N GLY A 203 -12.02 -25.77 13.16
CA GLY A 203 -10.88 -24.92 13.44
C GLY A 203 -11.25 -23.45 13.19
N LYS A 204 -10.64 -22.54 13.94
CA LYS A 204 -10.91 -21.10 13.82
C LYS A 204 -9.62 -20.32 13.85
N HIS A 205 -9.50 -19.36 12.95
CA HIS A 205 -8.36 -18.46 12.87
C HIS A 205 -8.78 -17.06 12.43
N THR A 206 -7.89 -16.09 12.61
CA THR A 206 -8.11 -14.72 12.18
C THR A 206 -6.86 -14.20 11.49
N ILE A 207 -7.06 -13.61 10.31
CA ILE A 207 -6.04 -12.85 9.59
C ILE A 207 -6.51 -11.40 9.57
N THR A 208 -5.62 -10.49 9.94
CA THR A 208 -5.90 -9.06 10.00
C THR A 208 -4.93 -8.30 9.11
N ASN A 209 -5.49 -7.49 8.22
CA ASN A 209 -4.74 -6.49 7.46
C ASN A 209 -5.00 -5.11 8.01
N THR A 210 -3.94 -4.34 8.17
CA THR A 210 -3.98 -2.94 8.61
C THR A 210 -3.27 -2.11 7.57
N ILE A 211 -3.94 -1.10 7.01
CA ILE A 211 -3.30 -0.19 6.06
C ILE A 211 -2.17 0.55 6.77
N LEU A 212 -1.04 0.69 6.08
CA LEU A 212 0.12 1.39 6.56
C LEU A 212 0.08 2.85 6.10
N GLU A 213 0.25 3.76 7.04
CA GLU A 213 0.21 5.20 6.81
C GLU A 213 1.55 5.86 7.19
N GLY A 214 1.80 7.02 6.63
CA GLY A 214 2.95 7.85 6.95
C GLY A 214 2.65 9.34 6.81
N ASP A 215 3.65 10.15 7.16
CA ASP A 215 3.53 11.60 7.13
C ASP A 215 4.50 12.22 6.12
N LEU A 216 4.15 13.40 5.59
CA LEU A 216 5.02 14.22 4.75
C LEU A 216 5.09 15.65 5.30
N ASN A 217 6.30 16.10 5.59
CA ASN A 217 6.60 17.48 5.96
C ASN A 217 7.32 18.18 4.81
N VAL A 218 6.76 19.27 4.29
CA VAL A 218 7.44 20.12 3.32
C VAL A 218 7.87 21.41 4.01
N VAL A 219 9.18 21.63 4.08
CA VAL A 219 9.77 22.82 4.71
C VAL A 219 10.08 23.86 3.64
N LYS A 220 9.55 25.06 3.83
CA LYS A 220 9.75 26.21 2.95
C LYS A 220 10.80 27.16 3.51
N THR A 221 11.83 27.44 2.71
CA THR A 221 12.82 28.47 2.98
C THR A 221 12.63 29.64 2.00
N ILE A 222 12.50 30.85 2.55
CA ILE A 222 12.34 32.09 1.77
C ILE A 222 13.61 32.93 1.95
N ALA A 223 14.44 32.96 0.91
CA ALA A 223 15.68 33.72 0.87
C ALA A 223 15.47 35.05 0.12
N TRP A 224 15.24 36.12 0.88
CA TRP A 224 15.01 37.48 0.36
C TRP A 224 16.22 38.13 -0.33
N ASN A 225 17.39 37.48 -0.31
CA ASN A 225 18.61 37.95 -0.97
C ASN A 225 18.98 39.41 -0.61
N GLY A 226 18.80 39.78 0.66
CA GLY A 226 19.08 41.11 1.19
C GLY A 226 17.91 42.11 1.11
N ALA A 227 16.80 41.78 0.45
CA ALA A 227 15.59 42.60 0.49
C ALA A 227 14.90 42.50 1.87
N PRO A 228 14.12 43.52 2.28
CA PRO A 228 13.21 43.39 3.40
C PRO A 228 12.22 42.24 3.16
N GLY A 229 11.95 41.44 4.19
CA GLY A 229 10.96 40.37 4.06
C GLY A 229 9.55 40.91 3.96
N ASP A 230 8.75 40.34 3.06
CA ASP A 230 7.32 40.62 2.95
C ASP A 230 6.50 39.50 3.60
N ALA A 231 5.74 39.84 4.64
CA ALA A 231 4.87 38.92 5.36
C ALA A 231 3.58 38.56 4.60
N SER A 232 3.18 39.35 3.58
CA SER A 232 2.04 38.99 2.72
C SER A 232 2.38 37.96 1.65
N GLN A 233 3.66 37.68 1.42
CA GLN A 233 4.06 36.69 0.43
C GLN A 233 3.52 35.30 0.78
N THR A 234 2.82 34.68 -0.18
CA THR A 234 2.31 33.31 -0.07
C THR A 234 2.92 32.41 -1.14
N PHE A 235 3.01 31.12 -0.83
CA PHE A 235 3.37 30.05 -1.77
C PHE A 235 2.42 28.88 -1.51
N GLU A 236 1.88 28.30 -2.57
CA GLU A 236 0.99 27.14 -2.46
C GLU A 236 1.82 25.88 -2.71
N ILE A 237 1.78 24.93 -1.78
CA ILE A 237 2.46 23.64 -1.92
C ILE A 237 1.38 22.57 -2.08
N CYS A 238 1.43 21.86 -3.21
CA CYS A 238 0.53 20.77 -3.53
C CYS A 238 1.28 19.44 -3.55
N ILE A 239 0.60 18.37 -3.14
CA ILE A 239 1.10 17.00 -3.28
C ILE A 239 0.15 16.16 -4.14
N GLN A 240 0.73 15.28 -4.95
CA GLN A 240 0.00 14.29 -5.75
C GLN A 240 0.61 12.92 -5.50
N GLY A 241 -0.20 11.93 -5.17
CA GLY A 241 0.26 10.58 -4.85
C GLY A 241 -0.91 9.67 -4.50
N PRO A 242 -0.67 8.52 -3.86
CA PRO A 242 -1.71 7.55 -3.54
C PRO A 242 -2.97 8.15 -2.86
N THR A 243 -2.82 8.91 -1.76
CA THR A 243 -3.97 9.58 -1.09
C THR A 243 -4.59 10.72 -1.91
N TYR A 244 -3.82 11.35 -2.81
CA TYR A 244 -4.27 12.46 -3.66
C TYR A 244 -3.97 12.18 -5.14
N PRO A 245 -4.70 11.25 -5.79
CA PRO A 245 -4.33 10.74 -7.11
C PRO A 245 -4.28 11.81 -8.20
N ASN A 246 -5.15 12.82 -8.12
CA ASN A 246 -5.23 13.91 -9.10
C ASN A 246 -4.49 15.17 -8.65
N GLY A 247 -4.08 15.27 -7.38
CA GLY A 247 -3.40 16.41 -6.79
C GLY A 247 -4.27 17.67 -6.68
N ASN A 248 -5.59 17.53 -6.82
CA ASN A 248 -6.56 18.63 -6.76
C ASN A 248 -7.72 18.36 -5.79
N GLU A 249 -7.66 17.23 -5.08
CA GLU A 249 -8.57 16.87 -4.03
C GLU A 249 -8.45 17.85 -2.85
N THR A 250 -9.51 17.95 -2.06
CA THR A 250 -9.50 18.83 -0.87
C THR A 250 -8.41 18.38 0.11
N GLY A 251 -7.50 19.29 0.48
CA GLY A 251 -6.36 18.99 1.36
C GLY A 251 -5.05 18.67 0.64
N ALA A 252 -5.07 18.45 -0.67
CA ALA A 252 -3.86 18.18 -1.46
C ALA A 252 -2.90 19.38 -1.49
N CYS A 253 -3.42 20.61 -1.39
CA CYS A 253 -2.65 21.84 -1.40
C CYS A 253 -2.75 22.60 -0.06
N GLN A 254 -1.64 23.19 0.38
CA GLN A 254 -1.55 24.04 1.57
C GLN A 254 -0.73 25.29 1.27
N ASP A 255 -1.20 26.45 1.73
CA ASP A 255 -0.45 27.69 1.64
C ASP A 255 0.55 27.83 2.78
N VAL A 256 1.76 28.27 2.43
CA VAL A 256 2.83 28.64 3.37
C VAL A 256 3.23 30.11 3.16
N ASN A 257 3.72 30.73 4.23
CA ASN A 257 4.18 32.12 4.22
C ASN A 257 5.33 32.28 5.23
N PRO A 258 5.98 33.46 5.34
CA PRO A 258 7.08 33.65 6.30
C PRO A 258 6.74 33.38 7.77
N GLY A 259 5.45 33.42 8.15
CA GLY A 259 4.97 33.09 9.49
C GLY A 259 4.62 31.61 9.71
N ASN A 260 4.42 30.84 8.63
CA ASN A 260 4.19 29.40 8.64
C ASN A 260 4.94 28.74 7.49
N THR A 261 6.16 28.30 7.75
CA THR A 261 7.09 27.79 6.75
C THR A 261 7.07 26.27 6.61
N THR A 262 6.06 25.58 7.14
CA THR A 262 5.97 24.11 7.03
C THR A 262 4.55 23.70 6.71
N ALA A 263 4.39 22.98 5.60
CA ALA A 263 3.16 22.27 5.27
C ALA A 263 3.28 20.83 5.73
N GLN A 264 2.23 20.28 6.35
CA GLN A 264 2.22 18.94 6.91
C GLN A 264 1.02 18.17 6.41
N TRP A 265 1.27 16.99 5.86
CA TRP A 265 0.26 16.00 5.54
C TRP A 265 0.49 14.79 6.42
N LYS A 266 -0.58 14.33 7.05
CA LYS A 266 -0.58 13.18 7.96
C LYS A 266 -1.45 12.09 7.39
N ASP A 267 -1.23 10.89 7.91
CA ASP A 267 -2.08 9.74 7.62
C ASP A 267 -2.19 9.55 6.10
N LEU A 268 -1.06 9.68 5.40
CA LEU A 268 -0.96 9.46 3.97
C LEU A 268 -0.72 7.98 3.72
N GLU A 269 -1.39 7.44 2.71
CA GLU A 269 -1.04 6.15 2.12
C GLU A 269 0.46 6.17 1.77
N ILE A 270 1.17 5.09 2.11
CA ILE A 270 2.58 4.99 1.78
C ILE A 270 2.79 4.96 0.26
N GLY A 271 3.94 5.44 -0.19
CA GLY A 271 4.30 5.43 -1.60
C GLY A 271 4.92 6.74 -2.07
N ALA A 272 5.01 6.88 -3.39
CA ALA A 272 5.64 8.03 -4.02
C ALA A 272 4.65 9.19 -4.17
N TYR A 273 5.05 10.36 -3.71
CA TYR A 273 4.35 11.63 -3.88
C TYR A 273 5.19 12.57 -4.74
N THR A 274 4.53 13.26 -5.65
CA THR A 274 5.06 14.45 -6.32
C THR A 274 4.72 15.65 -5.45
N VAL A 275 5.71 16.51 -5.19
CA VAL A 275 5.53 17.77 -4.47
C VAL A 275 5.72 18.90 -5.46
N THR A 276 4.74 19.79 -5.59
CA THR A 276 4.80 20.94 -6.50
C THR A 276 4.54 22.21 -5.72
N GLU A 277 5.37 23.23 -5.97
CA GLU A 277 5.09 24.59 -5.55
C GLU A 277 4.47 25.40 -6.70
N ASN A 278 3.40 26.12 -6.37
CA ASN A 278 2.75 27.10 -7.21
C ASN A 278 2.93 28.51 -6.61
N PHE A 279 2.75 29.52 -7.46
CA PHE A 279 2.79 30.93 -7.09
C PHE A 279 1.39 31.53 -7.30
N PRO A 280 0.53 31.55 -6.28
CA PRO A 280 -0.85 32.05 -6.41
C PRO A 280 -0.93 33.49 -6.91
N ASP A 281 0.05 34.31 -6.51
CA ASP A 281 0.14 35.72 -6.87
C ASP A 281 0.74 35.96 -8.28
N GLY A 282 1.21 34.90 -8.96
CA GLY A 282 1.77 34.97 -10.32
C GLY A 282 3.26 35.34 -10.38
N ASP A 283 3.92 35.59 -9.26
CA ASP A 283 5.27 36.17 -9.17
C ASP A 283 6.42 35.17 -9.39
N SER A 284 6.15 34.00 -9.96
CA SER A 284 7.14 32.94 -10.20
C SER A 284 8.43 33.41 -10.89
N ALA A 285 8.35 34.45 -11.72
CA ALA A 285 9.48 34.98 -12.47
C ALA A 285 10.49 35.77 -11.60
N GLU A 286 10.09 36.19 -10.40
CA GLU A 286 10.92 36.89 -9.43
C GLU A 286 11.78 35.95 -8.59
N TRP A 287 11.51 34.64 -8.63
CA TRP A 287 12.16 33.67 -7.76
C TRP A 287 13.01 32.66 -8.54
N THR A 288 14.13 32.24 -7.95
CA THR A 288 14.75 30.94 -8.29
C THR A 288 14.32 29.93 -7.25
N THR A 289 13.70 28.84 -7.70
CA THR A 289 13.21 27.76 -6.85
C THR A 289 14.08 26.53 -6.96
N THR A 290 14.38 25.91 -5.82
CA THR A 290 14.94 24.57 -5.77
C THR A 290 14.11 23.69 -4.85
N VAL A 291 13.88 22.44 -5.25
CA VAL A 291 13.31 21.39 -4.41
C VAL A 291 14.43 20.39 -4.10
N ASP A 292 14.74 20.18 -2.82
CA ASP A 292 15.87 19.38 -2.33
C ASP A 292 17.21 19.72 -3.05
N GLY A 293 17.41 21.01 -3.31
CA GLY A 293 18.61 21.54 -3.98
C GLY A 293 18.63 21.38 -5.50
N VAL A 294 17.60 20.79 -6.10
CA VAL A 294 17.43 20.67 -7.56
C VAL A 294 16.60 21.83 -8.08
N SER A 295 17.09 22.54 -9.10
CA SER A 295 16.36 23.65 -9.72
C SER A 295 15.03 23.19 -10.33
N GLY A 296 13.94 23.88 -9.98
CA GLY A 296 12.59 23.57 -10.41
C GLY A 296 11.59 23.80 -9.30
N THR A 297 10.30 23.73 -9.62
CA THR A 297 9.19 23.88 -8.68
C THR A 297 8.57 22.54 -8.29
N THR A 298 9.07 21.44 -8.83
CA THR A 298 8.55 20.09 -8.59
C THR A 298 9.66 19.18 -8.10
N GLY A 299 9.36 18.36 -7.09
CA GLY A 299 10.21 17.29 -6.59
C GLY A 299 9.38 16.06 -6.24
N SER A 300 9.99 15.11 -5.56
CA SER A 300 9.33 13.88 -5.12
C SER A 300 9.70 13.49 -3.70
N ALA A 301 8.77 12.83 -3.02
CA ALA A 301 8.96 12.22 -1.72
C ALA A 301 8.49 10.77 -1.77
N THR A 302 9.07 9.91 -0.92
CA THR A 302 8.50 8.58 -0.66
C THR A 302 8.04 8.56 0.79
N VAL A 303 6.74 8.49 0.98
CA VAL A 303 6.12 8.33 2.29
C VAL A 303 6.20 6.87 2.68
N ALA A 304 6.63 6.62 3.92
CA ALA A 304 6.73 5.32 4.53
C ALA A 304 6.31 5.42 6.00
N THR A 305 6.13 4.28 6.65
CA THR A 305 5.74 4.24 8.06
C THR A 305 6.84 4.81 8.97
N GLY A 306 6.43 5.38 10.09
CA GLY A 306 7.33 5.85 11.14
C GLY A 306 7.75 7.30 10.98
N THR A 307 8.99 7.57 10.55
CA THR A 307 9.50 8.95 10.50
C THR A 307 8.89 9.69 9.31
N PRO A 308 8.34 10.91 9.50
CA PRO A 308 7.79 11.68 8.39
C PRO A 308 8.81 11.88 7.27
N ALA A 309 8.38 11.64 6.03
CA ALA A 309 9.11 12.05 4.85
C ALA A 309 9.32 13.57 4.89
N ARG A 310 10.43 14.04 4.33
CA ARG A 310 10.77 15.47 4.33
C ARG A 310 11.21 15.93 2.94
N VAL A 311 10.66 17.06 2.51
CA VAL A 311 11.09 17.80 1.32
C VAL A 311 11.42 19.22 1.73
N GLU A 312 12.46 19.80 1.12
CA GLU A 312 12.82 21.20 1.31
C GLU A 312 12.65 21.99 0.02
N ILE A 313 11.86 23.06 0.07
CA ILE A 313 11.70 23.99 -1.04
C ILE A 313 12.36 25.32 -0.65
N VAL A 314 13.26 25.81 -1.49
CA VAL A 314 13.93 27.10 -1.29
C VAL A 314 13.56 28.03 -2.43
N ASN A 315 12.96 29.17 -2.09
CA ASN A 315 12.81 30.30 -3.02
C ASN A 315 13.83 31.37 -2.69
N THR A 316 14.65 31.72 -3.67
CA THR A 316 15.60 32.84 -3.57
C THR A 316 15.16 33.97 -4.49
N LEU A 317 15.00 35.16 -3.93
CA LEU A 317 14.56 36.33 -4.67
C LEU A 317 15.65 36.75 -5.68
N ARG A 318 15.26 36.84 -6.95
CA ARG A 318 16.12 37.35 -8.01
C ARG A 318 16.29 38.85 -7.83
N ARG A 319 17.54 39.30 -7.84
CA ARG A 319 17.88 40.73 -7.81
C ARG A 319 18.75 41.05 -9.01
N GLY A 320 18.44 42.18 -9.65
CA GLY A 320 19.27 42.80 -10.67
C GLY A 320 20.08 43.94 -10.08
N ARG A 321 21.02 44.46 -10.89
CA ARG A 321 21.83 45.62 -10.55
C ARG A 321 21.74 46.63 -11.68
N VAL A 322 21.54 47.89 -11.34
CA VAL A 322 21.66 48.99 -12.32
C VAL A 322 22.93 49.75 -12.03
N ILE A 323 23.78 49.92 -13.06
CA ILE A 323 24.97 50.76 -13.00
C ILE A 323 24.81 51.86 -14.05
N VAL A 324 24.76 53.11 -13.62
CA VAL A 324 24.69 54.22 -14.56
C VAL A 324 26.11 54.73 -14.81
N HIS A 325 26.68 54.39 -15.98
CA HIS A 325 27.91 55.02 -16.47
C HIS A 325 27.57 56.32 -17.19
N LYS A 326 28.24 57.42 -16.83
CA LYS A 326 28.02 58.69 -17.51
C LYS A 326 29.27 59.20 -18.22
N LEU A 327 29.21 59.20 -19.55
CA LEU A 327 30.22 59.83 -20.41
C LEU A 327 29.79 61.27 -20.73
N TYR A 328 30.60 62.25 -20.34
CA TYR A 328 30.39 63.66 -20.71
C TYR A 328 31.28 63.99 -21.91
N ASP A 329 30.70 64.43 -23.02
CA ASP A 329 31.43 65.19 -24.04
C ASP A 329 31.14 66.67 -23.80
N PHE A 330 32.18 67.45 -23.55
CA PHE A 330 32.07 68.88 -23.26
C PHE A 330 32.45 69.67 -24.51
N PRO A 331 31.49 70.26 -25.24
CA PRO A 331 31.82 71.26 -26.24
C PRO A 331 32.18 72.56 -25.52
N GLY A 332 33.42 72.68 -25.03
CA GLY A 332 34.03 73.98 -24.72
C GLY A 332 34.53 74.26 -23.29
N GLY A 333 34.65 73.30 -22.36
CA GLY A 333 35.35 73.55 -21.08
C GLY A 333 34.97 72.62 -19.92
N THR A 334 35.82 72.60 -18.88
CA THR A 334 35.65 71.79 -17.66
C THR A 334 34.48 72.28 -16.80
N PRO A 335 33.72 71.38 -16.15
CA PRO A 335 32.55 71.73 -15.36
C PRO A 335 32.92 72.55 -14.11
N ASP A 336 32.04 73.47 -13.72
CA ASP A 336 32.09 74.11 -12.41
C ASP A 336 31.84 73.05 -11.32
N SER A 337 32.72 73.03 -10.32
CA SER A 337 32.66 72.22 -9.09
C SER A 337 31.34 72.28 -8.30
N SER A 338 30.44 73.21 -8.62
CA SER A 338 29.14 73.37 -7.98
C SER A 338 28.04 72.43 -8.50
N TRP A 339 28.24 71.78 -9.65
CA TRP A 339 27.23 70.89 -10.22
C TRP A 339 27.39 69.45 -9.70
N GLN A 340 26.32 68.92 -9.11
CA GLN A 340 26.17 67.52 -8.75
C GLN A 340 24.95 66.99 -9.50
N PRO A 341 25.09 66.05 -10.45
CA PRO A 341 23.92 65.37 -11.01
C PRO A 341 23.20 64.65 -9.88
N VAL A 342 21.89 64.45 -10.01
CA VAL A 342 21.12 63.54 -9.14
C VAL A 342 20.49 62.52 -10.06
N VAL A 343 20.93 61.28 -9.93
CA VAL A 343 20.33 60.13 -10.59
C VAL A 343 19.41 59.47 -9.58
N THR A 344 18.13 59.34 -9.94
CA THR A 344 17.18 58.54 -9.18
C THR A 344 16.80 57.30 -9.98
N VAL A 345 16.92 56.13 -9.35
CA VAL A 345 16.45 54.84 -9.87
C VAL A 345 15.19 54.50 -9.08
N ASN A 346 14.03 54.47 -9.74
CA ASN A 346 12.72 54.27 -9.09
C ASN A 346 12.45 55.22 -7.89
N GLY A 347 13.02 56.43 -7.94
CA GLY A 347 12.88 57.44 -6.88
C GLY A 347 13.95 57.39 -5.79
N ASP A 348 14.78 56.34 -5.73
CA ASP A 348 15.91 56.27 -4.80
C ASP A 348 17.13 56.97 -5.41
N SER A 349 17.72 57.90 -4.65
CA SER A 349 18.93 58.61 -5.07
C SER A 349 20.12 57.66 -5.06
N ALA A 350 20.68 57.37 -6.24
CA ALA A 350 22.01 56.78 -6.32
C ALA A 350 23.01 57.78 -5.68
N LYS A 351 24.15 57.30 -5.16
CA LYS A 351 25.21 58.18 -4.61
C LYS A 351 26.43 58.22 -5.53
N PRO A 352 27.06 59.39 -5.75
CA PRO A 352 28.25 59.46 -6.58
C PRO A 352 29.43 58.79 -5.87
N ASN A 353 30.13 57.87 -6.53
CA ASN A 353 31.27 57.15 -5.92
C ASN A 353 32.65 57.59 -6.45
N GLY A 354 32.70 58.80 -7.01
CA GLY A 354 33.96 59.54 -7.18
C GLY A 354 34.65 59.40 -8.53
N LEU A 355 34.00 58.87 -9.57
CA LEU A 355 34.57 58.82 -10.92
C LEU A 355 33.49 58.64 -11.98
N HIS A 356 32.55 59.59 -12.12
CA HIS A 356 31.45 59.54 -13.11
C HIS A 356 30.54 58.28 -13.06
N ASP A 357 30.81 57.38 -12.12
CA ASP A 357 30.06 56.18 -11.81
C ASP A 357 29.22 56.41 -10.54
N TRP A 358 28.07 55.76 -10.54
CA TRP A 358 27.11 55.78 -9.44
C TRP A 358 27.13 54.45 -8.72
N ASP A 359 26.96 54.48 -7.38
CA ASP A 359 26.83 53.25 -6.61
C ASP A 359 25.69 52.39 -7.18
N PRO A 360 25.91 51.09 -7.35
CA PRO A 360 24.89 50.21 -7.91
C PRO A 360 23.62 50.24 -7.06
N VAL A 361 22.48 50.36 -7.73
CA VAL A 361 21.16 50.26 -7.10
C VAL A 361 20.62 48.85 -7.35
N ASP A 362 20.27 48.15 -6.27
CA ASP A 362 19.60 46.86 -6.36
C ASP A 362 18.17 47.07 -6.87
N VAL A 363 17.77 46.32 -7.89
CA VAL A 363 16.42 46.40 -8.47
C VAL A 363 15.71 45.04 -8.43
N PRO A 364 14.38 45.00 -8.21
CA PRO A 364 13.59 43.79 -8.39
C PRO A 364 13.70 43.29 -9.84
N ALA A 365 13.62 41.96 -10.02
CA ALA A 365 13.47 41.41 -11.36
C ALA A 365 12.08 41.79 -11.93
N ASN A 366 12.00 42.08 -13.24
CA ASN A 366 10.76 42.29 -14.01
C ASN A 366 9.86 43.50 -13.66
N GLN A 367 10.29 44.43 -12.81
CA GLN A 367 9.64 45.74 -12.72
C GLN A 367 10.25 46.73 -13.72
N PRO A 368 9.46 47.67 -14.28
CA PRO A 368 10.01 48.79 -15.05
C PRO A 368 11.03 49.53 -14.20
N ILE A 369 12.19 49.79 -14.78
CA ILE A 369 13.25 50.58 -14.13
C ILE A 369 13.17 51.99 -14.68
N ASP A 370 12.67 52.92 -13.88
CA ASP A 370 12.67 54.35 -14.22
C ASP A 370 13.97 54.98 -13.72
N VAL A 371 14.84 55.31 -14.66
CA VAL A 371 16.03 56.14 -14.40
C VAL A 371 15.69 57.56 -14.78
N THR A 372 15.65 58.45 -13.79
CA THR A 372 15.39 59.88 -13.99
C THR A 372 16.62 60.70 -13.64
N GLU A 373 16.95 61.65 -14.50
CA GLU A 373 18.03 62.59 -14.30
C GLU A 373 17.56 64.01 -14.65
N LEU A 374 17.84 64.97 -13.76
CA LEU A 374 17.60 66.39 -14.02
C LEU A 374 18.82 66.99 -14.74
N LEU A 375 18.67 67.26 -16.04
CA LEU A 375 19.69 67.91 -16.86
C LEU A 375 19.43 69.42 -17.00
N PRO A 376 20.47 70.27 -16.99
CA PRO A 376 20.34 71.66 -17.42
C PRO A 376 19.99 71.78 -18.91
N ASP A 377 19.35 72.89 -19.31
CA ASP A 377 19.00 73.16 -20.71
C ASP A 377 20.23 73.01 -21.64
N GLY A 378 20.09 72.17 -22.68
CA GLY A 378 21.13 71.92 -23.69
C GLY A 378 22.05 70.72 -23.44
N TRP A 379 21.81 69.95 -22.36
CA TRP A 379 22.55 68.72 -22.06
C TRP A 379 21.79 67.48 -22.55
N THR A 380 22.51 66.50 -23.10
CA THR A 380 21.94 65.21 -23.54
C THR A 380 22.70 64.06 -22.90
N ASN A 381 21.99 63.04 -22.43
CA ASN A 381 22.62 61.80 -21.98
C ASN A 381 23.15 61.00 -23.17
N VAL A 382 24.33 60.40 -22.99
CA VAL A 382 25.06 59.71 -24.07
C VAL A 382 25.02 58.20 -23.91
N ASP A 383 24.90 57.67 -22.69
CA ASP A 383 24.79 56.22 -22.48
C ASP A 383 24.16 55.88 -21.12
N ILE A 384 23.36 54.81 -21.06
CA ILE A 384 22.90 54.16 -19.82
C ILE A 384 23.04 52.66 -20.08
N THR A 385 23.91 51.99 -19.32
CA THR A 385 24.15 50.56 -19.48
C THR A 385 23.49 49.78 -18.35
N PHE A 386 22.84 48.64 -18.65
CA PHE A 386 22.26 47.76 -17.64
C PHE A 386 23.16 46.53 -17.45
N GLU A 387 23.53 46.19 -16.21
CA GLU A 387 24.32 45.00 -15.89
C GLU A 387 23.55 44.02 -14.99
N GLY A 388 23.02 42.94 -15.55
CA GLY A 388 22.46 41.85 -14.75
C GLY A 388 21.40 41.02 -15.48
N GLN A 389 20.96 39.94 -14.84
CA GLN A 389 19.86 39.10 -15.35
C GLN A 389 18.50 39.61 -14.83
N CYS A 390 18.08 40.79 -15.26
CA CYS A 390 16.66 41.13 -15.26
C CYS A 390 16.03 40.51 -16.52
N GLY A 391 14.89 39.83 -16.36
CA GLY A 391 14.22 39.16 -17.48
C GLY A 391 14.03 40.10 -18.67
N GLN A 392 14.46 39.63 -19.84
CA GLN A 392 14.31 40.17 -21.19
C GLN A 392 13.61 41.54 -21.34
N GLN A 393 14.25 42.62 -20.90
CA GLN A 393 14.09 43.91 -21.56
C GLN A 393 15.42 44.23 -22.21
N THR A 394 15.44 44.17 -23.54
CA THR A 394 16.59 44.66 -24.30
C THR A 394 16.76 46.15 -24.00
N PRO A 395 18.02 46.64 -23.91
CA PRO A 395 18.33 48.07 -23.70
C PRO A 395 17.58 49.02 -24.65
N GLU A 396 17.15 48.53 -25.80
CA GLU A 396 16.45 49.29 -26.85
C GLU A 396 15.09 49.86 -26.40
N SER A 397 14.34 49.20 -25.50
CA SER A 397 12.99 49.66 -25.13
C SER A 397 12.96 50.86 -24.17
N VAL A 398 14.06 51.11 -23.43
CA VAL A 398 14.19 52.27 -22.52
C VAL A 398 14.78 53.48 -23.25
N ILE A 399 15.60 53.23 -24.28
CA ILE A 399 16.22 54.29 -25.10
C ILE A 399 15.17 55.05 -25.92
N ASP A 400 14.12 54.38 -26.40
CA ASP A 400 13.08 55.01 -27.23
C ASP A 400 12.24 56.06 -26.48
N ASN A 401 12.06 55.94 -25.16
CA ASN A 401 11.29 56.92 -24.39
C ASN A 401 12.08 58.21 -24.10
N LEU A 402 13.40 58.13 -24.00
CA LEU A 402 14.28 59.29 -23.81
C LEU A 402 14.51 60.05 -25.13
N ILE A 403 14.61 59.34 -26.27
CA ILE A 403 14.77 59.97 -27.58
C ILE A 403 13.49 60.70 -28.01
N ASN A 404 12.31 60.14 -27.75
CA ASN A 404 11.05 60.75 -28.17
C ASN A 404 10.64 62.01 -27.36
N GLN A 405 11.04 62.12 -26.08
CA GLN A 405 10.84 63.36 -25.31
C GLN A 405 11.83 64.47 -25.72
N ALA A 406 13.04 64.13 -26.19
CA ALA A 406 13.99 65.10 -26.72
C ALA A 406 13.56 65.63 -28.10
N LEU A 407 12.99 64.78 -28.97
CA LEU A 407 12.60 65.17 -30.34
C LEU A 407 11.37 66.09 -30.39
N SER A 408 10.48 66.06 -29.39
CA SER A 408 9.33 66.97 -29.33
C SER A 408 9.71 68.41 -28.97
N LEU A 409 10.94 68.65 -28.48
CA LEU A 409 11.45 69.96 -28.08
C LEU A 409 12.31 70.65 -29.16
N VAL A 410 12.73 69.93 -30.22
CA VAL A 410 13.65 70.48 -31.24
C VAL A 410 13.11 70.47 -32.67
N GLY A 411 11.94 69.89 -32.95
CA GLY A 411 11.23 70.07 -34.22
C GLY A 411 12.01 69.59 -35.47
N LEU A 412 12.71 68.47 -35.35
CA LEU A 412 13.43 67.83 -36.46
C LEU A 412 12.79 66.47 -36.77
N ASP A 413 12.26 66.36 -37.98
CA ASP A 413 11.68 65.15 -38.57
C ASP A 413 12.78 64.46 -39.40
N VAL A 414 13.13 63.22 -39.08
CA VAL A 414 14.01 62.40 -39.93
C VAL A 414 13.50 60.96 -39.92
N GLY A 415 13.07 60.51 -41.11
CA GLY A 415 12.48 59.20 -41.31
C GLY A 415 13.48 58.06 -41.37
N VAL A 416 13.00 56.95 -40.78
CA VAL A 416 13.38 55.52 -40.81
C VAL A 416 14.79 55.15 -40.36
#